data_AF-A0A8B7JQB9-F1
#
_entry.id   AF-A0A8B7JQB9-F1
#
_cell.length_a   1.000
_cell.length_b   1.000
_cell.length_c   1.000
_cell.angle_alpha   90.00
_cell.angle_beta   90.00
_cell.angle_gamma   90.00
#
_symmetry.space_group_name_H-M   'P 1'
#
loop_
_entity.id
_entity.type
_entity.pdbx_description
1 polymer ?
#
loop_
_entity_poly.entity_id
_entity_poly.type
_entity_poly.pdbx_seq_one_letter_code
_entity_poly.pdbx_strand_id
1 'polypeptide(L)'
;MCEELGSDEDDIDEDGQEYLEILAKQAGEDGDDEDWEEDDAEETALEGYSTIIDDEDNPVDEYQIFKTIFQTIQNRNPVWYQTLTQGLNEEQRKQLQDIATLADQRRAAHESKMIEKHGGYKFNAPVVPTSFNFGGPAPGMN
;
A
#
# COMPACT_ATOMS: atom_id res chain seq x y z
N MET A 1 -43.78 -29.82 -38.03
CA MET A 1 -44.88 -29.02 -37.47
C MET A 1 -44.95 -29.38 -35.99
N CYS A 2 -44.27 -28.60 -35.16
CA CYS A 2 -44.27 -28.65 -33.69
C CYS A 2 -44.25 -27.17 -33.28
N GLU A 3 -45.43 -26.65 -32.96
CA GLU A 3 -45.80 -26.21 -31.60
C GLU A 3 -45.33 -24.78 -31.35
N GLU A 4 -46.19 -23.88 -31.82
CA GLU A 4 -46.39 -22.50 -31.36
C GLU A 4 -46.52 -22.53 -29.83
N LEU A 5 -45.46 -22.14 -29.13
CA LEU A 5 -45.50 -21.92 -27.69
C LEU A 5 -46.46 -20.76 -27.45
N GLY A 6 -47.64 -21.09 -26.90
CA GLY A 6 -48.66 -20.13 -26.54
C GLY A 6 -48.11 -19.10 -25.55
N SER A 7 -48.22 -17.85 -25.95
CA SER A 7 -48.11 -16.64 -25.13
C SER A 7 -49.14 -16.69 -23.99
N ASP A 8 -48.78 -17.25 -22.83
CA ASP A 8 -49.60 -17.21 -21.61
C ASP A 8 -48.75 -17.19 -20.31
N GLU A 9 -47.49 -16.73 -20.37
CA GLU A 9 -46.66 -16.63 -19.15
C GLU A 9 -45.62 -15.49 -19.22
N ASP A 10 -46.00 -14.35 -19.80
CA ASP A 10 -45.26 -13.08 -19.66
C ASP A 10 -46.19 -12.03 -19.00
N ASP A 11 -46.92 -12.42 -17.95
CA ASP A 11 -47.49 -11.45 -17.03
C ASP A 11 -46.32 -10.86 -16.23
N ILE A 12 -45.86 -9.68 -16.63
CA ILE A 12 -44.89 -8.92 -15.86
C ILE A 12 -45.54 -8.66 -14.49
N ASP A 13 -44.96 -9.25 -13.44
CA ASP A 13 -45.39 -9.03 -12.08
C ASP A 13 -45.22 -7.57 -11.67
N GLU A 14 -45.83 -7.19 -10.54
CA GLU A 14 -45.81 -5.80 -10.04
C GLU A 14 -44.35 -5.30 -9.85
N ASP A 15 -43.45 -6.19 -9.45
CA ASP A 15 -42.01 -5.92 -9.29
C ASP A 15 -41.31 -5.69 -10.65
N GLY A 16 -41.66 -6.47 -11.68
CA GLY A 16 -41.18 -6.29 -13.04
C GLY A 16 -41.71 -5.01 -13.68
N GLN A 17 -42.93 -4.58 -13.32
CA GLN A 17 -43.49 -3.31 -13.77
C GLN A 17 -42.77 -2.12 -13.12
N GLU A 18 -42.47 -2.20 -11.83
CA GLU A 18 -41.66 -1.18 -11.13
C GLU A 18 -40.27 -1.05 -11.75
N TYR A 19 -39.61 -2.17 -12.07
CA TYR A 19 -38.32 -2.17 -12.74
C TYR A 19 -38.37 -1.53 -14.14
N LEU A 20 -39.42 -1.78 -14.91
CA LEU A 20 -39.60 -1.16 -16.22
C LEU A 20 -39.93 0.34 -16.12
N GLU A 21 -40.66 0.77 -15.10
CA GLU A 21 -40.88 2.21 -14.82
C GLU A 21 -39.59 2.93 -14.45
N ILE A 22 -38.72 2.32 -13.64
CA ILE A 22 -37.41 2.88 -13.29
C ILE A 22 -36.54 3.05 -14.54
N LEU A 23 -36.47 2.02 -15.40
CA LEU A 23 -35.73 2.08 -16.66
C LEU A 23 -36.28 3.16 -17.62
N ALA A 24 -37.61 3.29 -17.69
CA ALA A 24 -38.25 4.29 -18.53
C ALA A 24 -38.02 5.72 -18.00
N LYS A 25 -38.01 5.91 -16.68
CA LYS A 25 -37.68 7.19 -16.04
C LYS A 25 -36.23 7.60 -16.32
N GLN A 26 -35.29 6.65 -16.21
CA GLN A 26 -33.88 6.86 -16.51
C GLN A 26 -33.62 7.18 -17.99
N ALA A 27 -34.44 6.63 -18.89
CA ALA A 27 -34.30 6.82 -20.33
C ALA A 27 -35.10 8.01 -20.89
N GLY A 28 -35.97 8.64 -20.08
CA GLY A 28 -36.90 9.68 -20.49
C GLY A 28 -36.50 11.13 -20.14
N GLU A 29 -35.44 11.32 -19.36
CA GLU A 29 -34.90 12.65 -19.05
C GLU A 29 -33.92 13.11 -20.14
N ASP A 30 -34.48 13.40 -21.31
CA ASP A 30 -33.78 14.10 -22.38
C ASP A 30 -34.05 15.61 -22.18
N GLY A 31 -33.25 16.25 -21.31
CA GLY A 31 -33.22 17.70 -21.19
C GLY A 31 -32.78 18.25 -19.83
N ASP A 32 -31.46 18.49 -19.72
CA ASP A 32 -30.87 19.62 -18.97
C ASP A 32 -30.99 19.57 -17.43
N ASP A 33 -30.09 18.83 -16.79
CA ASP A 33 -29.20 19.34 -15.73
C ASP A 33 -28.36 18.16 -15.22
N GLU A 34 -27.11 18.09 -15.70
CA GLU A 34 -26.07 17.21 -15.16
C GLU A 34 -25.65 17.73 -13.77
N ASP A 35 -26.49 17.52 -12.77
CA ASP A 35 -26.11 17.54 -11.35
C ASP A 35 -26.20 16.10 -10.82
N TRP A 36 -25.42 15.23 -11.46
CA TRP A 36 -25.03 13.96 -10.84
C TRP A 36 -24.11 14.34 -9.68
N GLU A 37 -24.71 14.68 -8.54
CA GLU A 37 -23.99 14.70 -7.27
C GLU A 37 -23.33 13.33 -7.14
N GLU A 38 -22.01 13.30 -7.33
CA GLU A 38 -21.13 12.12 -7.27
C GLU A 38 -21.18 11.42 -5.89
N ASP A 39 -22.01 11.93 -4.97
CA ASP A 39 -22.17 11.55 -3.57
C ASP A 39 -23.32 10.55 -3.32
N ASP A 40 -24.21 10.28 -4.29
CA ASP A 40 -25.37 9.38 -4.08
C ASP A 40 -25.15 7.93 -4.60
N ALA A 41 -23.94 7.61 -5.05
CA ALA A 41 -23.53 6.24 -5.27
C ALA A 41 -23.09 5.63 -3.93
N GLU A 42 -23.94 4.80 -3.31
CA GLU A 42 -23.58 4.12 -2.06
C GLU A 42 -22.24 3.38 -2.20
N GLU A 43 -21.28 3.76 -1.35
CA GLU A 43 -19.96 3.12 -1.30
C GLU A 43 -20.12 1.60 -1.21
N THR A 44 -19.54 0.87 -2.15
CA THR A 44 -19.61 -0.59 -2.12
C THR A 44 -18.69 -1.13 -1.03
N ALA A 45 -19.06 -2.26 -0.43
CA ALA A 45 -18.28 -2.92 0.62
C ALA A 45 -16.82 -3.25 0.23
N LEU A 46 -16.45 -3.10 -1.05
CA LEU A 46 -15.10 -3.31 -1.56
C LEU A 46 -14.17 -2.10 -1.35
N GLU A 47 -14.71 -0.89 -1.26
CA GLU A 47 -13.93 0.36 -1.19
C GLU A 47 -13.23 0.55 0.17
N GLY A 48 -13.74 -0.11 1.21
CA GLY A 48 -13.13 -0.16 2.54
C GLY A 48 -12.25 -1.39 2.81
N TYR A 49 -12.03 -2.28 1.82
CA TYR A 49 -11.26 -3.50 2.06
C TYR A 49 -9.76 -3.20 2.15
N SER A 50 -9.24 -3.16 3.38
CA SER A 50 -7.82 -3.06 3.67
C SER A 50 -7.23 -4.47 3.83
N THR A 51 -6.08 -4.71 3.20
CA THR A 51 -5.34 -5.96 3.32
C THR A 51 -4.51 -5.96 4.60
N ILE A 52 -4.10 -7.15 5.06
CA ILE A 52 -3.16 -7.29 6.18
C ILE A 52 -1.81 -6.59 5.94
N ILE A 53 -1.49 -6.23 4.70
CA ILE A 53 -0.26 -5.53 4.32
C ILE A 53 -0.41 -4.02 4.54
N ASP A 54 -1.64 -3.50 4.49
CA ASP A 54 -1.93 -2.07 4.64
C ASP A 54 -1.93 -1.61 6.11
N ASP A 55 -1.88 -2.54 7.07
CA ASP A 55 -1.73 -2.23 8.49
C ASP A 55 -0.32 -1.69 8.79
N GLU A 56 -0.22 -0.46 9.30
CA GLU A 56 1.07 0.19 9.61
C GLU A 56 1.89 -0.51 10.70
N ASP A 57 1.26 -1.34 11.55
CA ASP A 57 1.96 -2.13 12.56
C ASP A 57 2.22 -3.58 12.07
N ASN A 58 1.95 -3.90 10.79
CA ASN A 58 2.31 -5.16 10.17
C ASN A 58 3.84 -5.32 10.15
N PRO A 59 4.41 -6.42 10.73
CA PRO A 59 5.85 -6.66 10.71
C PRO A 59 6.40 -7.00 9.33
N VAL A 60 5.53 -7.25 8.34
CA VAL A 60 5.89 -7.69 7.00
C VAL A 60 5.94 -6.50 6.04
N ASP A 61 7.14 -5.98 5.80
CA ASP A 61 7.37 -4.91 4.81
C ASP A 61 7.61 -5.50 3.40
N GLU A 62 6.75 -5.12 2.46
CA GLU A 62 6.74 -5.58 1.07
C GLU A 62 7.99 -5.16 0.29
N TYR A 63 8.56 -3.98 0.58
CA TYR A 63 9.80 -3.50 -0.03
C TYR A 63 11.00 -4.32 0.46
N GLN A 64 11.00 -4.72 1.74
CA GLN A 64 12.01 -5.61 2.30
C GLN A 64 11.93 -7.01 1.70
N ILE A 65 10.73 -7.55 1.50
CA ILE A 65 10.52 -8.82 0.79
C ILE A 65 11.05 -8.71 -0.63
N PHE A 66 10.60 -7.71 -1.39
CA PHE A 66 11.03 -7.48 -2.76
C PHE A 66 12.56 -7.40 -2.85
N LYS A 67 13.19 -6.53 -2.05
CA LYS A 67 14.64 -6.37 -2.00
C LYS A 67 15.34 -7.69 -1.70
N THR A 68 14.87 -8.44 -0.70
CA THR A 68 15.49 -9.71 -0.28
C THR A 68 15.42 -10.76 -1.38
N ILE A 69 14.25 -10.92 -2.00
CA ILE A 69 14.06 -11.86 -3.12
C ILE A 69 14.92 -11.44 -4.30
N PHE A 70 14.90 -10.16 -4.66
CA PHE A 70 15.63 -9.63 -5.80
C PHE A 70 17.15 -9.81 -5.64
N GLN A 71 17.69 -9.49 -4.45
CA GLN A 71 19.10 -9.74 -4.12
C GLN A 71 19.43 -11.25 -4.08
N THR A 72 18.49 -12.08 -3.62
CA THR A 72 18.66 -13.54 -3.64
C THR A 72 18.78 -14.06 -5.07
N ILE A 73 17.94 -13.57 -5.99
CA ILE A 73 18.01 -13.91 -7.41
C ILE A 73 19.35 -13.43 -7.99
N GLN A 74 19.76 -12.20 -7.70
CA GLN A 74 21.06 -11.66 -8.13
C GLN A 74 22.24 -12.55 -7.69
N ASN A 75 22.24 -13.02 -6.44
CA ASN A 75 23.33 -13.79 -5.86
C ASN A 75 23.31 -15.28 -6.25
N ARG A 76 22.13 -15.89 -6.36
CA ARG A 76 21.98 -17.33 -6.61
C ARG A 76 21.82 -17.68 -8.08
N ASN A 77 21.13 -16.83 -8.84
CA ASN A 77 20.76 -17.06 -10.24
C ASN A 77 21.08 -15.83 -11.09
N PRO A 78 22.37 -15.55 -11.35
CA PRO A 78 22.78 -14.37 -12.10
C PRO A 78 22.20 -14.34 -13.52
N VAL A 79 21.95 -15.51 -14.13
CA VAL A 79 21.29 -15.60 -15.45
C VAL A 79 19.88 -15.01 -15.40
N TRP A 80 19.07 -15.39 -14.40
CA TRP A 80 17.71 -14.86 -14.24
C TRP A 80 17.72 -13.38 -13.90
N TYR A 81 18.64 -12.94 -13.04
CA TYR A 81 18.82 -11.53 -12.77
C TYR A 81 19.14 -10.72 -14.03
N GLN A 82 20.02 -11.23 -14.90
CA GLN A 82 20.32 -10.60 -16.18
C GLN A 82 19.10 -10.57 -17.08
N THR A 83 18.34 -11.68 -17.21
CA THR A 83 17.09 -11.68 -18.00
C THR A 83 16.07 -10.66 -17.51
N LEU A 84 15.93 -10.49 -16.20
CA LEU A 84 15.01 -9.52 -15.59
C LEU A 84 15.48 -8.07 -15.75
N THR A 85 16.79 -7.82 -15.84
CA THR A 85 17.35 -6.46 -15.83
C THR A 85 17.90 -5.99 -17.17
N GLN A 86 18.13 -6.88 -18.14
CA GLN A 86 18.78 -6.54 -19.41
C GLN A 86 17.98 -5.51 -20.23
N GLY A 87 16.64 -5.56 -20.16
CA GLY A 87 15.76 -4.67 -20.92
C GLY A 87 15.55 -3.30 -20.27
N LEU A 88 16.06 -3.11 -19.05
CA LEU A 88 15.87 -1.87 -18.32
C LEU A 88 16.82 -0.79 -18.83
N ASN A 89 16.26 0.39 -19.12
CA ASN A 89 17.03 1.59 -19.39
C ASN A 89 17.67 2.14 -18.10
N GLU A 90 18.50 3.18 -18.22
CA GLU A 90 19.23 3.73 -17.08
C GLU A 90 18.30 4.34 -16.01
N GLU A 91 17.22 4.98 -16.42
CA GLU A 91 16.21 5.53 -15.52
C GLU A 91 15.49 4.44 -14.72
N GLN A 92 15.06 3.36 -15.38
CA GLN A 92 14.40 2.22 -14.74
C GLN A 92 15.34 1.48 -13.79
N ARG A 93 16.63 1.36 -14.15
CA ARG A 93 17.65 0.81 -13.25
C ARG A 93 17.82 1.68 -12.01
N LYS A 94 17.77 3.00 -12.17
CA LYS A 94 17.80 3.94 -11.05
C LYS A 94 16.57 3.78 -10.16
N GLN A 95 15.36 3.74 -10.73
CA GLN A 95 14.12 3.51 -9.98
C GLN A 95 14.18 2.21 -9.16
N LEU A 96 14.69 1.13 -9.76
CA LEU A 96 14.90 -0.14 -9.06
C LEU A 96 15.85 -0.01 -7.86
N GLN A 97 16.90 0.80 -8.00
CA GLN A 97 17.84 1.07 -6.92
C GLN A 97 17.27 2.02 -5.85
N ASP A 98 16.43 2.97 -6.26
CA ASP A 98 15.68 3.84 -5.35
C ASP A 98 14.69 3.02 -4.51
N ILE A 99 14.03 2.01 -5.08
CA ILE A 99 13.18 1.04 -4.35
C ILE A 99 13.99 0.30 -3.26
N ALA A 100 15.21 -0.13 -3.59
CA ALA A 100 16.08 -0.80 -2.61
C ALA A 100 16.48 0.15 -1.46
N THR A 101 16.70 1.43 -1.78
CA THR A 101 17.01 2.47 -0.79
C THR A 101 15.81 2.79 0.09
N LEU A 102 14.62 2.90 -0.50
CA LEU A 102 13.36 3.09 0.21
C LEU A 102 13.09 1.95 1.20
N ALA A 103 13.34 0.70 0.78
CA ALA A 103 13.25 -0.44 1.67
C ALA A 103 14.11 -0.23 2.92
N ASP A 104 15.39 0.13 2.76
CA ASP A 104 16.31 0.34 3.88
C ASP A 104 15.85 1.47 4.82
N GLN A 105 15.35 2.56 4.25
CA GLN A 105 14.79 3.67 5.02
C GLN A 105 13.58 3.22 5.85
N ARG A 106 12.66 2.45 5.26
CA ARG A 106 11.49 1.91 5.96
C ARG A 106 11.88 0.96 7.10
N ARG A 107 12.82 0.05 6.88
CA ARG A 107 13.35 -0.82 7.95
C ARG A 107 13.95 0.01 9.08
N ALA A 108 14.81 0.97 8.76
CA ALA A 108 15.44 1.82 9.78
C ALA A 108 14.41 2.65 10.57
N ALA A 109 13.38 3.17 9.90
CA ALA A 109 12.29 3.90 10.54
C ALA A 109 11.45 2.99 11.47
N HIS A 110 11.11 1.79 11.00
CA HIS A 110 10.38 0.80 11.80
C HIS A 110 11.20 0.35 13.03
N GLU A 111 12.50 0.05 12.85
CA GLU A 111 13.40 -0.27 13.95
C GLU A 111 13.51 0.89 14.96
N SER A 112 13.54 2.13 14.47
CA SER A 112 13.55 3.34 15.33
C SER A 112 12.25 3.49 16.13
N LYS A 113 11.09 3.32 15.49
CA LYS A 113 9.75 3.31 16.15
C LYS A 113 9.68 2.22 17.21
N MET A 114 10.25 1.05 16.93
CA MET A 114 10.31 -0.06 17.88
C MET A 114 11.21 0.26 19.08
N ILE A 115 12.39 0.85 18.87
CA ILE A 115 13.27 1.28 19.98
C ILE A 115 12.58 2.32 20.87
N GLU A 116 11.85 3.26 20.27
CA GLU A 116 11.06 4.24 21.01
C GLU A 116 9.95 3.57 21.86
N LYS A 117 9.13 2.70 21.24
CA LYS A 117 8.08 1.93 21.93
C LYS A 117 8.64 1.11 23.12
N HIS A 118 9.88 0.63 23.05
CA HIS A 118 10.54 -0.15 24.11
C HIS A 118 11.27 0.70 25.18
N GLY A 119 11.07 2.02 25.19
CA GLY A 119 11.63 2.93 26.19
C GLY A 119 13.02 3.48 25.86
N GLY A 120 13.40 3.49 24.58
CA GLY A 120 14.64 4.10 24.09
C GLY A 120 15.89 3.22 24.23
N TYR A 121 17.01 3.73 23.71
CA TYR A 121 18.30 3.03 23.75
C TYR A 121 18.77 2.85 25.21
N LYS A 122 18.86 1.60 25.67
CA LYS A 122 19.38 1.29 27.00
C LYS A 122 20.91 1.33 26.97
N PHE A 123 21.49 2.32 27.63
CA PHE A 123 22.94 2.36 27.86
C PHE A 123 23.36 1.10 28.62
N ASN A 124 24.19 0.27 28.00
CA ASN A 124 24.81 -0.85 28.68
C ASN A 124 25.83 -0.29 29.69
N ALA A 125 25.36 -0.19 30.94
CA ALA A 125 26.04 0.30 32.12
C ALA A 125 26.36 1.81 32.13
N PRO A 126 26.08 2.53 33.24
CA PRO A 126 26.62 3.85 33.42
C PRO A 126 28.13 3.70 33.65
N VAL A 127 28.94 4.03 32.64
CA VAL A 127 30.37 4.27 32.84
C VAL A 127 30.48 5.63 33.53
N VAL A 128 30.11 5.68 34.81
CA VAL A 128 30.37 6.84 35.65
C VAL A 128 31.87 6.83 35.91
N PRO A 129 32.65 7.83 35.45
CA PRO A 129 34.05 7.91 35.81
C PRO A 129 34.12 8.02 37.33
N THR A 130 34.86 7.12 37.99
CA THR A 130 35.03 7.13 39.45
C THR A 130 35.74 8.38 39.96
N SER A 131 36.31 9.17 39.06
CA SER A 131 36.93 10.46 39.35
C SER A 131 36.70 11.43 38.19
N PHE A 132 35.93 12.48 38.44
CA PHE A 132 35.82 13.63 37.55
C PHE A 132 36.75 14.73 38.08
N ASN A 133 37.86 15.00 37.36
CA ASN A 133 38.87 15.96 37.82
C ASN A 133 38.49 17.40 37.40
N PHE A 134 37.86 18.16 38.30
CA PHE A 134 37.60 19.60 38.12
C PHE A 134 38.87 20.48 38.26
N GLY A 135 40.04 19.87 38.56
CA GLY A 135 41.28 20.58 38.88
C GLY A 135 42.34 20.63 37.79
N GLY A 136 42.05 20.21 36.56
CA GLY A 136 42.99 20.39 35.45
C GLY A 136 43.12 21.88 35.09
N PRO A 137 44.33 22.42 34.85
CA PRO A 137 44.48 23.82 34.49
C PRO A 137 43.68 24.10 33.22
N ALA A 138 42.88 25.17 33.25
CA ALA A 138 42.20 25.66 32.06
C ALA A 138 43.23 25.85 30.94
N PRO A 139 42.97 25.38 29.71
CA PRO A 139 43.89 25.58 28.61
C PRO A 139 43.93 27.08 28.30
N GLY A 140 45.03 27.75 28.64
CA GLY A 140 45.33 29.09 28.13
C GLY A 140 45.50 30.22 29.15
N MET A 141 46.14 30.00 30.30
CA MET A 141 46.69 31.11 31.08
C MET A 141 48.21 30.92 31.24
N ASN A 142 48.94 31.88 30.66
CA ASN A 142 50.40 31.99 30.58
C ASN A 142 51.10 31.94 31.95
#